data_AF-A0AAW4VL32-F1
#
_entry.id   AF-A0AAW4VL32-F1
#
_cell.length_a   1.000
_cell.length_b   1.000
_cell.length_c   1.000
_cell.angle_alpha   90.00
_cell.angle_beta   90.00
_cell.angle_gamma   90.00
#
_symmetry.space_group_name_H-M   'P 1'
#
loop_
_entity.id
_entity.type
_entity.pdbx_description
1 polymer ?
#
loop_
_entity_poly.entity_id
_entity_poly.type
_entity_poly.pdbx_seq_one_letter_code
_entity_poly.pdbx_strand_id
1 'polypeptide(L)'
;MSLFDLIINIIESSIMCYFIYKYFDFKQMEKLWLFILAVFATITAGNYFISESWLAIVLLAGVLILFLKVFNKKMSIGNIIVCLSVLIMDLVCNMITLILGSSLDFIISDPAAKLKILMIVSKTMYLLFSLYILNRKMKYNSNLDTKRWTSIIGVFLILLLELYILGNDYTINNINPTDTLFCMFLTAIVTLVIFNIYGKLLKENEESTRIRLKNEEIRYKKENEKVLSKMSEDIYQLEHN
;
A
#
# COMPACT_ATOMS: atom_id res chain seq x y z
N MET A 1 -4.76 -21.53 20.90
CA MET A 1 -5.40 -20.74 19.82
C MET A 1 -6.87 -21.07 19.80
N SER A 2 -7.72 -20.05 19.93
CA SER A 2 -9.18 -20.21 19.93
C SER A 2 -9.73 -20.24 18.51
N LEU A 3 -10.98 -20.70 18.35
CA LEU A 3 -11.67 -20.68 17.06
C LEU A 3 -11.82 -19.24 16.51
N PHE A 4 -11.92 -18.26 17.41
CA PHE A 4 -11.93 -16.84 17.05
C PHE A 4 -10.62 -16.39 16.39
N ASP A 5 -9.47 -16.81 16.92
CA ASP A 5 -8.15 -16.43 16.37
C ASP A 5 -7.95 -17.01 14.96
N LEU A 6 -8.47 -18.21 14.71
CA LEU A 6 -8.45 -18.82 13.38
C LEU A 6 -9.30 -18.01 12.38
N ILE A 7 -10.49 -17.58 12.79
CA ILE A 7 -11.36 -16.73 11.96
C ILE A 7 -10.66 -15.41 11.62
N ILE A 8 -10.03 -14.76 12.59
CA ILE A 8 -9.29 -13.51 12.37
C ILE A 8 -8.13 -13.72 11.39
N ASN A 9 -7.37 -14.80 11.53
CA ASN A 9 -6.28 -15.14 10.60
C ASN A 9 -6.79 -15.38 9.17
N ILE A 10 -7.95 -16.02 8.99
CA ILE A 10 -8.57 -16.20 7.67
C ILE A 10 -8.98 -14.84 7.08
N ILE A 11 -9.56 -13.95 7.88
CA ILE A 11 -9.95 -12.61 7.44
C ILE A 11 -8.71 -11.82 7.00
N GLU A 12 -7.66 -11.82 7.83
CA GLU A 12 -6.42 -11.09 7.56
C GLU A 12 -5.74 -11.57 6.27
N SER A 13 -5.54 -12.90 6.15
CA SER A 13 -4.95 -13.50 4.95
C SER A 13 -5.78 -13.22 3.69
N SER A 14 -7.11 -13.20 3.80
CA SER A 14 -8.02 -12.87 2.70
C SER A 14 -7.86 -11.41 2.26
N ILE A 15 -7.77 -10.46 3.19
CA ILE A 15 -7.59 -9.03 2.87
C ILE A 15 -6.24 -8.82 2.16
N MET A 16 -5.16 -9.39 2.71
CA MET A 16 -3.81 -9.28 2.13
C MET A 16 -3.75 -9.82 0.70
N CYS A 17 -4.26 -11.04 0.49
CA CYS A 17 -4.23 -11.69 -0.81
C CYS A 17 -5.13 -10.98 -1.83
N TYR A 18 -6.32 -10.52 -1.41
CA TYR A 18 -7.23 -9.77 -2.27
C TYR A 18 -6.62 -8.45 -2.72
N PHE A 19 -5.95 -7.73 -1.82
CA PHE A 19 -5.26 -6.48 -2.16
C PHE A 19 -4.22 -6.72 -3.25
N ILE A 20 -3.31 -7.68 -3.05
CA ILE A 20 -2.24 -8.00 -4.01
C ILE A 20 -2.84 -8.45 -5.34
N TYR A 21 -3.86 -9.31 -5.31
CA TYR A 21 -4.54 -9.81 -6.50
C TYR A 21 -5.09 -8.69 -7.37
N LYS A 22 -5.83 -7.76 -6.75
CA LYS A 22 -6.45 -6.64 -7.45
C LYS A 22 -5.45 -5.56 -7.83
N TYR A 23 -4.38 -5.37 -7.05
CA TYR A 23 -3.34 -4.40 -7.36
C TYR A 23 -2.56 -4.80 -8.64
N PHE A 24 -2.19 -6.08 -8.77
CA PHE A 24 -1.42 -6.56 -9.93
C PHE A 24 -2.27 -6.98 -11.13
N ASP A 25 -3.60 -6.84 -11.04
CA ASP A 25 -4.59 -7.26 -12.04
C ASP A 25 -4.38 -8.73 -12.48
N PHE A 26 -4.22 -9.63 -11.51
CA PHE A 26 -4.13 -11.06 -11.81
C PHE A 26 -5.47 -11.58 -12.36
N LYS A 27 -5.43 -12.49 -13.34
CA LYS A 27 -6.63 -13.04 -14.00
C LYS A 27 -7.04 -14.43 -13.50
N GLN A 28 -6.17 -15.12 -12.77
CA GLN A 28 -6.37 -16.52 -12.37
C GLN A 28 -6.91 -16.60 -10.94
N MET A 29 -8.24 -16.74 -10.80
CA MET A 29 -8.94 -16.82 -9.52
C MET A 29 -8.60 -18.09 -8.71
N GLU A 30 -8.30 -19.21 -9.36
CA GLU A 30 -7.95 -20.47 -8.66
C GLU A 30 -6.68 -20.33 -7.81
N LYS A 31 -5.68 -19.61 -8.33
CA LYS A 31 -4.44 -19.38 -7.62
C LYS A 31 -4.63 -18.45 -6.42
N LEU A 32 -5.62 -17.57 -6.44
CA LEU A 32 -5.94 -16.69 -5.31
C LEU A 32 -6.31 -17.51 -4.06
N TRP A 33 -7.14 -18.54 -4.22
CA TRP A 33 -7.51 -19.41 -3.11
C TRP A 33 -6.32 -20.16 -2.51
N LEU A 34 -5.42 -20.66 -3.36
CA LEU A 34 -4.16 -21.26 -2.91
C LEU A 34 -3.31 -20.28 -2.11
N PHE A 35 -3.30 -19.01 -2.50
CA PHE A 35 -2.55 -17.97 -1.77
C PHE A 35 -3.17 -17.59 -0.44
N ILE A 36 -4.50 -17.45 -0.37
CA ILE A 36 -5.18 -17.25 0.90
C ILE A 36 -4.82 -18.38 1.86
N LEU A 37 -4.83 -19.63 1.38
CA LEU A 37 -4.50 -20.81 2.18
C LEU A 37 -3.03 -20.82 2.61
N ALA A 38 -2.10 -20.47 1.73
CA ALA A 38 -0.68 -20.39 2.06
C ALA A 38 -0.37 -19.29 3.08
N VAL A 39 -0.93 -18.09 2.91
CA VAL A 39 -0.78 -16.98 3.87
C VAL A 39 -1.42 -17.34 5.21
N PHE A 40 -2.64 -17.88 5.19
CA PHE A 40 -3.31 -18.36 6.38
C PHE A 40 -2.48 -19.41 7.15
N ALA A 41 -1.90 -20.37 6.43
CA ALA A 41 -1.04 -21.39 7.03
C ALA A 41 0.21 -20.77 7.65
N THR A 42 0.81 -19.76 7.01
CA THR A 42 2.01 -19.09 7.53
C THR A 42 1.72 -18.24 8.76
N ILE A 43 0.61 -17.49 8.79
CA ILE A 43 0.18 -16.71 9.97
C ILE A 43 -0.15 -17.67 11.12
N THR A 44 -0.90 -18.74 10.84
CA THR A 44 -1.32 -19.71 11.85
C THR A 44 -0.14 -20.51 12.41
N ALA A 45 0.78 -20.96 11.55
CA ALA A 45 2.02 -21.60 11.99
C ALA A 45 2.92 -20.63 12.76
N GLY A 46 3.00 -19.37 12.34
CA GLY A 46 3.70 -18.30 13.05
C GLY A 46 3.18 -18.15 14.48
N ASN A 47 1.85 -17.99 14.63
CA ASN A 47 1.22 -17.81 15.94
C ASN A 47 1.30 -19.05 16.85
N TYR A 48 1.51 -20.25 16.30
CA TYR A 48 1.51 -21.50 17.06
C TYR A 48 2.90 -22.02 17.40
N PHE A 49 3.88 -21.86 16.51
CA PHE A 49 5.20 -22.48 16.62
C PHE A 49 6.35 -21.50 16.79
N ILE A 50 6.20 -20.24 16.35
CA ILE A 50 7.28 -19.27 16.37
C ILE A 50 7.07 -18.33 17.56
N SER A 51 7.78 -18.58 18.66
CA SER A 51 7.75 -17.71 19.85
C SER A 51 8.31 -16.32 19.58
N GLU A 52 9.16 -16.16 18.56
CA GLU A 52 9.74 -14.88 18.17
C GLU A 52 8.96 -14.21 17.02
N SER A 53 8.37 -13.06 17.32
CA SER A 53 7.50 -12.30 16.40
C SER A 53 8.18 -11.89 15.10
N TRP A 54 9.50 -11.66 15.10
CA TRP A 54 10.23 -11.18 13.90
C TRP A 54 10.38 -12.27 12.82
N LEU A 55 10.62 -13.53 13.21
CA LEU A 55 10.78 -14.65 12.27
C LEU A 55 9.51 -14.93 11.49
N ALA A 56 8.35 -14.84 12.15
CA ALA A 56 7.04 -15.00 11.53
C ALA A 56 6.79 -13.92 10.45
N ILE A 57 7.15 -12.67 10.73
CA ILE A 57 7.01 -11.56 9.78
C ILE A 57 7.91 -11.75 8.55
N VAL A 58 9.16 -12.18 8.75
CA VAL A 58 10.10 -12.43 7.64
C VAL A 58 9.62 -13.55 6.75
N LEU A 59 9.12 -14.65 7.33
CA LEU A 59 8.55 -15.76 6.56
C LEU A 59 7.30 -15.33 5.77
N LEU A 60 6.42 -14.56 6.40
CA LEU A 60 5.23 -14.00 5.75
C LEU A 60 5.60 -13.10 4.56
N ALA A 61 6.58 -12.22 4.73
CA ALA A 61 7.10 -11.37 3.65
C ALA A 61 7.70 -12.22 2.51
N GLY A 62 8.46 -13.26 2.84
CA GLY A 62 9.02 -14.19 1.87
C GLY A 62 7.94 -14.90 1.04
N VAL A 63 6.86 -15.34 1.69
CA VAL A 63 5.70 -15.99 1.04
C VAL A 63 5.00 -15.02 0.09
N LEU A 64 4.76 -13.78 0.51
CA LEU A 64 4.17 -12.75 -0.35
C LEU A 64 5.05 -12.43 -1.59
N ILE A 65 6.37 -12.42 -1.42
CA ILE A 65 7.31 -12.18 -2.53
C ILE A 65 7.35 -13.38 -3.48
N LEU A 66 7.32 -14.61 -2.96
CA LEU A 66 7.24 -15.82 -3.78
C LEU A 66 5.99 -15.84 -4.67
N PHE A 67 4.88 -15.23 -4.23
CA PHE A 67 3.67 -15.12 -5.04
C PHE A 67 3.85 -14.31 -6.32
N LEU A 68 4.68 -13.27 -6.29
CA LEU A 68 5.01 -12.51 -7.50
C LEU A 68 5.64 -13.41 -8.57
N LYS A 69 6.49 -14.34 -8.12
CA LYS A 69 7.15 -15.32 -8.99
C LYS A 69 6.17 -16.33 -9.56
N VAL A 70 5.22 -16.85 -8.75
CA VAL A 70 4.20 -17.82 -9.20
C VAL A 70 3.24 -17.24 -10.25
N PHE A 71 3.02 -15.92 -10.25
CA PHE A 71 2.24 -15.22 -11.26
C PHE A 71 3.05 -14.72 -12.47
N ASN A 72 4.32 -15.12 -12.60
CA ASN A 72 5.22 -14.67 -13.67
C ASN A 72 5.35 -13.14 -13.77
N LYS A 73 5.15 -12.40 -12.67
CA LYS A 73 5.46 -10.97 -12.65
C LYS A 73 6.96 -10.77 -12.49
N LYS A 74 7.49 -9.75 -13.16
CA LYS A 74 8.88 -9.33 -12.98
C LYS A 74 9.10 -8.94 -11.53
N MET A 75 10.18 -9.44 -10.93
CA MET A 75 10.65 -9.08 -9.60
C MET A 75 11.30 -7.69 -9.62
N SER A 76 10.52 -6.66 -9.94
CA SER A 76 10.98 -5.28 -9.82
C SER A 76 10.92 -4.85 -8.35
N ILE A 77 11.84 -3.95 -7.97
CA ILE A 77 11.88 -3.36 -6.62
C ILE A 77 10.51 -2.76 -6.26
N GLY A 78 9.84 -2.11 -7.22
CA GLY A 78 8.49 -1.56 -7.01
C GLY A 78 7.44 -2.61 -6.62
N ASN A 79 7.46 -3.79 -7.24
CA ASN A 79 6.51 -4.85 -6.91
C ASN A 79 6.75 -5.44 -5.53
N ILE A 80 8.03 -5.56 -5.14
CA ILE A 80 8.42 -6.02 -3.80
C ILE A 80 7.96 -5.00 -2.74
N ILE A 81 8.16 -3.70 -3.00
CA ILE A 81 7.70 -2.62 -2.12
C ILE A 81 6.18 -2.70 -1.90
N VAL A 82 5.40 -2.99 -2.95
CA VAL A 82 3.95 -3.14 -2.82
C VAL A 82 3.60 -4.32 -1.90
N CYS A 83 4.25 -5.48 -2.06
CA CYS A 83 4.03 -6.61 -1.16
C CYS A 83 4.36 -6.27 0.30
N LEU A 84 5.46 -5.55 0.55
CA LEU A 84 5.84 -5.10 1.91
C LEU A 84 4.87 -4.05 2.45
N SER A 85 4.33 -3.17 1.61
CA SER A 85 3.40 -2.12 2.05
C SER A 85 2.10 -2.67 2.65
N VAL A 86 1.67 -3.86 2.19
CA VAL A 86 0.49 -4.56 2.70
C VAL A 86 0.69 -5.01 4.16
N LEU A 87 1.90 -5.44 4.50
CA LEU A 87 2.29 -5.81 5.86
C LEU A 87 2.40 -4.58 6.77
N ILE A 88 3.03 -3.51 6.26
CA ILE A 88 3.15 -2.24 7.00
C ILE A 88 1.76 -1.68 7.31
N MET A 89 0.82 -1.75 6.37
CA MET A 89 -0.55 -1.30 6.56
C MET A 89 -1.27 -2.09 7.67
N ASP A 90 -1.11 -3.42 7.71
CA ASP A 90 -1.71 -4.24 8.78
C ASP A 90 -1.12 -3.86 10.15
N LEU A 91 0.21 -3.73 10.22
CA LEU A 91 0.91 -3.33 11.44
C LEU A 91 0.44 -1.95 11.94
N VAL A 92 0.32 -0.96 11.05
CA VAL A 92 -0.19 0.39 11.41
C VAL A 92 -1.63 0.31 11.93
N CYS A 93 -2.50 -0.50 11.30
CA CYS A 93 -3.88 -0.67 11.77
C CYS A 93 -3.91 -1.31 13.17
N ASN A 94 -3.12 -2.36 13.38
CA ASN A 94 -2.99 -3.01 14.69
C ASN A 94 -2.51 -2.02 15.77
N MET A 95 -1.49 -1.21 15.46
CA MET A 95 -0.95 -0.21 16.39
C MET A 95 -1.94 0.90 16.73
N ILE A 96 -2.63 1.48 15.74
CA ILE A 96 -3.67 2.50 15.97
C ILE A 96 -4.77 1.94 16.87
N THR A 97 -5.22 0.71 16.59
CA THR A 97 -6.24 0.10 17.43
C THR A 97 -5.75 -0.18 18.83
N LEU A 98 -4.48 -0.56 19.02
CA LEU A 98 -3.91 -0.79 20.34
C LEU A 98 -3.86 0.51 21.18
N ILE A 99 -3.50 1.63 20.55
CA ILE A 99 -3.55 2.97 21.16
C ILE A 99 -4.99 3.38 21.49
N LEU A 100 -5.96 3.11 20.62
CA LEU A 100 -7.39 3.35 20.93
C LEU A 100 -7.92 2.39 22.01
N GLY A 101 -7.30 1.22 22.16
CA GLY A 101 -7.64 0.27 23.20
C GLY A 101 -7.39 0.81 24.60
N SER A 102 -6.32 1.58 24.81
CA SER A 102 -6.03 2.16 26.14
C SER A 102 -7.03 3.25 26.55
N SER A 103 -7.71 3.90 25.59
CA SER A 103 -8.78 4.85 25.92
C SER A 103 -10.14 4.18 26.15
N LEU A 104 -10.32 2.93 25.72
CA LEU A 104 -11.54 2.13 25.95
C LEU A 104 -11.61 1.47 27.34
N ASP A 105 -10.57 1.62 28.16
CA ASP A 105 -10.53 1.13 29.55
C ASP A 105 -11.68 1.68 30.42
N PHE A 106 -12.28 2.80 30.01
CA PHE A 106 -13.41 3.40 30.71
C PHE A 106 -14.77 2.71 30.44
N ILE A 107 -14.90 1.95 29.35
CA ILE A 107 -16.21 1.47 28.84
C ILE A 107 -16.37 -0.04 29.02
N ILE A 108 -15.30 -0.82 28.85
CA ILE A 108 -15.36 -2.29 28.89
C ILE A 108 -14.43 -2.79 29.99
N SER A 109 -15.02 -3.33 31.05
CA SER A 109 -14.30 -3.85 32.22
C SER A 109 -13.69 -5.24 32.01
N ASP A 110 -14.22 -6.05 31.08
CA ASP A 110 -13.65 -7.36 30.76
C ASP A 110 -12.48 -7.25 29.76
N PRO A 111 -11.23 -7.54 30.18
CA PRO A 111 -10.06 -7.46 29.31
C PRO A 111 -10.12 -8.44 28.13
N ALA A 112 -10.78 -9.59 28.27
CA ALA A 112 -10.87 -10.59 27.20
C ALA A 112 -11.84 -10.16 26.10
N ALA A 113 -13.02 -9.64 26.47
CA ALA A 113 -13.96 -9.05 25.51
C ALA A 113 -13.36 -7.83 24.80
N LYS A 114 -12.64 -6.98 25.54
CA LYS A 114 -11.94 -5.80 25.00
C LYS A 114 -10.96 -6.18 23.89
N LEU A 115 -10.09 -7.16 24.11
CA LEU A 115 -9.11 -7.58 23.10
C LEU A 115 -9.77 -8.12 21.83
N LYS A 116 -10.85 -8.91 21.97
CA LYS A 116 -11.60 -9.43 20.81
C LYS A 116 -12.22 -8.31 19.99
N ILE A 117 -12.81 -7.31 20.65
CA ILE A 117 -13.39 -6.14 19.98
C ILE A 117 -12.29 -5.35 19.26
N LEU A 118 -11.14 -5.15 19.90
CA LEU A 118 -10.02 -4.43 19.33
C LEU A 118 -9.47 -5.12 18.06
N MET A 119 -9.37 -6.45 18.08
CA MET A 119 -8.96 -7.24 16.92
C MET A 119 -9.95 -7.07 15.76
N ILE A 120 -11.26 -7.10 16.03
CA ILE A 120 -12.29 -6.88 15.01
C ILE A 120 -12.17 -5.48 14.41
N VAL A 121 -12.05 -4.45 15.26
CA VAL A 121 -11.88 -3.06 14.83
C VAL A 121 -10.63 -2.89 13.98
N SER A 122 -9.55 -3.58 14.33
CA SER A 122 -8.31 -3.49 13.57
C SER A 122 -8.45 -4.04 12.15
N LYS A 123 -9.10 -5.21 12.03
CA LYS A 123 -9.29 -5.84 10.71
C LYS A 123 -10.33 -5.11 9.86
N THR A 124 -11.34 -4.49 10.46
CA THR A 124 -12.28 -3.62 9.70
C THR A 124 -11.59 -2.36 9.19
N MET A 125 -10.75 -1.73 10.02
CA MET A 125 -9.91 -0.59 9.59
C MET A 125 -8.94 -0.99 8.48
N TYR A 126 -8.30 -2.15 8.62
CA TYR A 126 -7.38 -2.68 7.61
C TYR A 126 -8.07 -2.91 6.25
N LEU A 127 -9.28 -3.49 6.27
CA LEU A 127 -10.09 -3.67 5.07
C LEU A 127 -10.42 -2.31 4.42
N LEU A 128 -10.86 -1.32 5.19
CA LEU A 128 -11.21 0.01 4.67
C LEU A 128 -10.00 0.70 4.02
N PHE A 129 -8.83 0.67 4.68
CA PHE A 129 -7.59 1.21 4.12
C PHE A 129 -7.18 0.48 2.83
N SER A 130 -7.27 -0.84 2.81
CA SER A 130 -6.94 -1.65 1.62
C SER A 130 -7.81 -1.27 0.42
N LEU A 131 -9.12 -1.09 0.62
CA LEU A 131 -10.07 -0.70 -0.42
C LEU A 131 -9.85 0.75 -0.88
N TYR A 132 -9.56 1.66 0.05
CA TYR A 132 -9.25 3.06 -0.25
C TYR A 132 -8.03 3.18 -1.19
N ILE A 133 -6.95 2.46 -0.88
CA ILE A 133 -5.72 2.47 -1.68
C ILE A 133 -5.95 1.81 -3.05
N LEU A 134 -6.70 0.70 -3.11
CA LEU A 134 -7.05 0.03 -4.36
C LEU A 134 -7.86 0.93 -5.30
N ASN A 135 -8.83 1.68 -4.77
CA ASN A 135 -9.66 2.60 -5.56
C ASN A 135 -8.84 3.76 -6.15
N ARG A 136 -7.71 4.12 -5.53
CA ARG A 136 -6.82 5.17 -6.01
C ARG A 136 -5.85 4.72 -7.10
N LYS A 137 -5.82 3.42 -7.49
CA LYS A 137 -4.86 2.77 -8.42
C LYS A 137 -3.63 3.65 -8.70
N MET A 138 -2.62 3.52 -7.85
CA MET A 138 -1.35 4.24 -7.99
C MET A 138 -0.64 3.80 -9.29
N LYS A 139 -0.94 4.47 -10.41
CA LYS A 139 -0.13 4.37 -11.64
C LYS A 139 1.13 5.20 -11.40
N TYR A 140 2.16 4.56 -10.86
CA TYR A 140 3.50 5.13 -10.84
C TYR A 140 4.02 5.19 -12.28
N ASN A 141 4.06 6.36 -12.89
CA ASN A 141 4.93 6.57 -14.04
C ASN A 141 6.35 6.70 -13.48
N SER A 142 7.16 5.67 -13.69
CA SER A 142 8.35 5.33 -12.91
C SER A 142 9.61 6.15 -13.21
N ASN A 143 9.47 7.38 -13.71
CA ASN A 143 10.60 8.30 -13.79
C ASN A 143 10.47 9.34 -12.68
N LEU A 144 10.84 8.92 -11.47
CA LEU A 144 11.15 9.84 -10.39
C LEU A 144 12.42 10.61 -10.80
N ASP A 145 12.27 11.90 -11.08
CA ASP A 145 13.41 12.80 -11.31
C ASP A 145 14.44 12.70 -10.18
N THR A 146 15.72 12.91 -10.51
CA THR A 146 16.86 12.85 -9.57
C THR A 146 16.65 13.71 -8.32
N LYS A 147 15.96 14.85 -8.44
CA LYS A 147 15.61 15.75 -7.33
C LYS A 147 14.54 15.19 -6.38
N ARG A 148 13.77 14.20 -6.80
CA ARG A 148 12.76 13.50 -5.98
C ARG A 148 13.37 12.34 -5.22
N TRP A 149 14.32 11.65 -5.86
CA TRP A 149 15.11 10.62 -5.20
C TRP A 149 15.83 11.16 -3.98
N THR A 150 16.45 12.34 -4.07
CA THR A 150 17.11 12.95 -2.91
C THR A 150 16.14 13.27 -1.77
N SER A 151 14.91 13.72 -2.07
CA SER A 151 13.89 13.99 -1.06
C SER A 151 13.35 12.70 -0.42
N ILE A 152 13.18 11.64 -1.20
CA ILE A 152 12.75 10.32 -0.70
C ILE A 152 13.85 9.69 0.15
N ILE A 153 15.11 9.76 -0.30
CA ILE A 153 16.28 9.31 0.47
C ILE A 153 16.39 10.11 1.78
N GLY A 154 16.11 11.41 1.76
CA GLY A 154 16.08 12.25 2.96
C GLY A 154 15.02 11.80 3.97
N VAL A 155 13.78 11.55 3.52
CA VAL A 155 12.72 10.99 4.38
C VAL A 155 13.13 9.62 4.94
N PHE A 156 13.73 8.77 4.12
CA PHE A 156 14.18 7.44 4.53
C PHE A 156 15.28 7.49 5.58
N LEU A 157 16.23 8.43 5.47
CA LEU A 157 17.29 8.63 6.45
C LEU A 157 16.75 9.14 7.80
N ILE A 158 15.75 10.03 7.79
CA ILE A 158 15.12 10.53 9.02
C ILE A 158 14.35 9.39 9.72
N LEU A 159 13.63 8.57 8.97
CA LEU A 159 12.95 7.39 9.52
C LEU A 159 13.92 6.35 10.09
N LEU A 160 15.08 6.14 9.47
CA LEU A 160 16.15 5.28 10.01
C LEU A 160 16.72 5.83 11.32
N LEU A 161 16.86 7.16 11.43
CA LEU A 161 17.31 7.82 12.66
C LEU A 161 16.29 7.62 13.80
N GLU A 162 14.99 7.76 13.51
CA GLU A 162 13.92 7.50 14.49
C GLU A 162 13.94 6.04 14.98
N LEU A 163 14.08 5.09 14.05
CA LEU A 163 14.20 3.66 14.37
C LEU A 163 15.42 3.35 15.22
N TYR A 164 16.56 4.01 14.96
CA TYR A 164 17.77 3.84 15.75
C TYR A 164 17.58 4.33 17.19
N ILE A 165 16.99 5.52 17.37
CA ILE A 165 16.76 6.11 18.70
C ILE A 165 15.78 5.24 19.50
N LEU A 166 14.62 4.91 18.91
CA LEU A 166 13.61 4.05 19.56
C LEU A 166 14.13 2.63 19.82
N GLY A 167 14.94 2.09 18.91
CA GLY A 167 15.57 0.78 19.07
C GLY A 167 16.56 0.77 20.23
N ASN A 168 17.36 1.82 20.39
CA ASN A 168 18.31 1.93 21.48
C ASN A 168 17.60 2.02 22.84
N ASP A 169 16.57 2.88 22.94
CA ASP A 169 15.73 3.00 24.13
C ASP A 169 15.06 1.68 24.52
N TYR A 170 14.61 0.92 23.52
CA TYR A 170 14.05 -0.41 23.72
C TYR A 170 15.10 -1.41 24.23
N THR A 171 16.31 -1.43 23.66
CA THR A 171 17.37 -2.35 24.11
C THR A 171 17.88 -2.05 25.52
N ILE A 172 17.85 -0.78 25.94
CA ILE A 172 18.28 -0.35 27.28
C ILE A 172 17.12 -0.45 28.29
N ASN A 173 15.90 -0.79 27.85
CA ASN A 173 14.69 -0.85 28.68
C ASN A 173 14.42 0.46 29.46
N ASN A 174 14.81 1.59 28.88
CA ASN A 174 14.64 2.89 29.49
C ASN A 174 14.13 3.88 28.43
N ILE A 175 12.81 4.05 28.38
CA ILE A 175 12.18 5.00 27.47
C ILE A 175 12.44 6.40 28.02
N ASN A 176 13.36 7.12 27.38
CA ASN A 176 13.71 8.46 27.82
C ASN A 176 12.71 9.47 27.23
N PRO A 177 12.01 10.27 28.06
CA PRO A 177 10.99 11.22 27.59
C PRO A 177 11.53 12.25 26.59
N THR A 178 12.81 12.59 26.64
CA THR A 178 13.43 13.52 25.67
C THR A 178 13.57 12.89 24.29
N ASP A 179 13.89 11.60 24.22
CA ASP A 179 14.08 10.87 22.97
C ASP A 179 12.73 10.61 22.29
N THR A 180 11.69 10.38 23.08
CA THR A 180 10.30 10.31 22.59
C THR A 180 9.81 11.65 22.04
N LEU A 181 10.13 12.77 22.71
CA LEU A 181 9.82 14.12 22.20
C LEU A 181 10.58 14.44 20.92
N PHE A 182 11.84 14.04 20.83
CA PHE A 182 12.64 14.24 19.62
C PHE A 182 12.10 13.41 18.44
N CYS A 183 11.72 12.15 18.66
CA CYS A 183 11.03 11.33 17.65
C CYS A 183 9.68 11.91 17.22
N MET A 184 8.90 12.49 18.15
CA MET A 184 7.65 13.20 17.79
C MET A 184 7.91 14.42 16.89
N PHE A 185 9.00 15.16 17.14
CA PHE A 185 9.36 16.30 16.30
C PHE A 185 9.81 15.86 14.90
N LEU A 186 10.64 14.80 14.81
CA LEU A 186 11.09 14.26 13.53
C LEU A 186 9.93 13.70 12.70
N THR A 187 8.99 13.00 13.34
CA THR A 187 7.80 12.46 12.66
C THR A 187 6.90 13.56 12.10
N ALA A 188 6.79 14.70 12.80
CA ALA A 188 6.09 15.89 12.27
C ALA A 188 6.77 16.46 11.01
N ILE A 189 8.10 16.53 10.99
CA ILE A 189 8.88 16.97 9.81
C ILE A 189 8.69 15.99 8.65
N VAL A 190 8.79 14.68 8.91
CA VAL A 190 8.56 13.64 7.90
C VAL A 190 7.17 13.78 7.27
N THR A 191 6.15 14.00 8.10
CA THR A 191 4.76 14.17 7.65
C THR A 191 4.61 15.39 6.72
N LEU A 192 5.20 16.53 7.09
CA LEU A 192 5.19 17.75 6.24
C LEU A 192 5.90 17.53 4.90
N VAL A 193 7.05 16.85 4.90
CA VAL A 193 7.82 16.57 3.68
C VAL A 193 7.04 15.62 2.76
N ILE A 194 6.42 14.58 3.31
CA ILE A 194 5.56 13.66 2.55
C ILE A 194 4.39 14.41 1.91
N PHE A 195 3.73 15.29 2.67
CA PHE A 195 2.61 16.08 2.16
C PHE A 195 3.04 16.98 0.99
N ASN A 196 4.22 17.59 1.08
CA ASN A 196 4.80 18.42 0.02
C ASN A 196 5.13 17.61 -1.26
N ILE A 197 5.71 16.42 -1.11
CA ILE A 197 5.98 15.50 -2.24
C ILE A 197 4.66 15.08 -2.89
N TYR A 198 3.68 14.66 -2.10
CA TYR A 198 2.39 14.20 -2.59
C TYR A 198 1.63 15.32 -3.31
N GLY A 199 1.61 16.53 -2.74
CA GLY A 199 0.99 17.69 -3.37
C GLY A 199 1.60 18.05 -4.73
N LYS A 200 2.93 17.94 -4.87
CA LYS A 200 3.61 18.14 -6.16
C LYS A 200 3.27 17.08 -7.19
N LEU A 201 3.25 15.80 -6.77
CA LEU A 201 2.86 14.69 -7.64
C LEU A 201 1.41 14.82 -8.13
N LEU A 202 0.50 15.27 -7.27
CA LEU A 202 -0.90 15.47 -7.63
C LEU A 202 -1.06 16.53 -8.74
N LYS A 203 -0.40 17.69 -8.57
CA LYS A 203 -0.45 18.79 -9.56
C LYS A 203 0.08 18.36 -10.93
N GLU A 204 1.20 17.63 -10.95
CA GLU A 204 1.77 17.17 -12.22
C GLU A 204 0.95 16.09 -12.91
N ASN A 205 0.31 15.20 -12.15
CA ASN A 205 -0.59 14.23 -12.73
C ASN A 205 -1.82 14.91 -13.36
N GLU A 206 -2.36 15.96 -12.73
CA GLU A 206 -3.44 16.77 -13.32
C GLU A 206 -2.98 17.46 -14.62
N GLU A 207 -1.79 18.06 -14.63
CA GLU A 207 -1.24 18.71 -15.83
C GLU A 207 -0.95 17.72 -16.96
N SER A 208 -0.33 16.57 -16.65
CA SER A 208 -0.06 15.51 -17.63
C SER A 208 -1.36 14.97 -18.24
N THR A 209 -2.39 14.77 -17.41
CA THR A 209 -3.70 14.31 -17.87
C THR A 209 -4.35 15.36 -18.78
N ARG A 210 -4.27 16.65 -18.41
CA ARG A 210 -4.79 17.77 -19.23
C ARG A 210 -4.10 17.85 -20.60
N ILE A 211 -2.76 17.70 -20.64
CA ILE A 211 -1.99 17.72 -21.89
C ILE A 211 -2.38 16.53 -22.78
N ARG A 212 -2.51 15.34 -22.19
CA ARG A 212 -2.91 14.14 -22.93
C ARG A 212 -4.29 14.29 -23.56
N LEU A 213 -5.27 14.79 -22.81
CA LEU A 213 -6.62 15.04 -23.33
C LEU A 213 -6.60 16.05 -24.50
N LYS A 214 -5.86 17.17 -24.35
CA LYS A 214 -5.69 18.15 -25.44
C LYS A 214 -5.03 17.53 -26.68
N ASN A 215 -4.03 16.67 -26.51
CA ASN A 215 -3.37 16.00 -27.62
C ASN A 215 -4.26 14.97 -28.33
N GLU A 216 -5.12 14.28 -27.57
CA GLU A 216 -6.15 13.41 -28.14
C GLU A 216 -7.18 14.23 -28.94
N GLU A 217 -7.68 15.35 -28.40
CA GLU A 217 -8.56 16.28 -29.14
C GLU A 217 -7.95 16.80 -30.45
N ILE A 218 -6.68 17.23 -30.43
CA ILE A 218 -5.98 17.69 -31.64
C ILE A 218 -5.87 16.57 -32.67
N ARG A 219 -5.63 15.33 -32.23
CA ARG A 219 -5.51 14.18 -33.12
C ARG A 219 -6.84 13.87 -33.81
N TYR A 220 -7.94 13.88 -33.06
CA TYR A 220 -9.28 13.69 -33.63
C TYR A 220 -9.65 14.79 -34.62
N LYS A 221 -9.33 16.07 -34.32
CA LYS A 221 -9.56 17.17 -35.26
C LYS A 221 -8.77 16.98 -36.57
N LYS A 222 -7.48 16.62 -36.48
CA LYS A 222 -6.64 16.36 -37.66
C LYS A 222 -7.12 15.17 -38.49
N GLU A 223 -7.61 14.11 -37.86
CA GLU A 223 -8.20 12.97 -38.58
C GLU A 223 -9.50 13.38 -39.29
N ASN A 224 -10.38 14.13 -38.63
CA ASN A 224 -11.60 14.64 -39.26
C ASN A 224 -11.31 15.58 -40.44
N GLU A 225 -10.34 16.48 -40.30
CA GLU A 225 -9.92 17.38 -41.39
C GLU A 225 -9.40 16.59 -42.60
N LYS A 226 -8.61 15.52 -42.39
CA LYS A 226 -8.13 14.64 -43.47
C LYS A 226 -9.25 13.87 -44.16
N VAL A 227 -10.24 13.42 -43.39
CA VAL A 227 -11.40 12.71 -43.93
C VAL A 227 -12.27 13.66 -44.77
N LEU A 228 -12.49 14.88 -44.29
CA LEU A 228 -13.19 15.94 -45.01
C LEU A 228 -12.45 16.36 -46.29
N SER A 229 -11.13 16.54 -46.24
CA SER A 229 -10.35 16.92 -47.42
C SER A 229 -10.41 15.84 -48.50
N LYS A 230 -10.34 14.56 -48.11
CA LYS A 230 -10.45 13.44 -49.03
C LYS A 230 -11.84 13.35 -49.69
N MET A 231 -12.91 13.52 -48.90
CA MET A 231 -14.26 13.60 -49.47
C MET A 231 -14.43 14.78 -50.44
N SER A 232 -13.82 15.93 -50.13
CA SER A 232 -13.84 17.09 -51.04
C SER A 232 -13.12 16.82 -52.35
N GLU A 233 -11.98 16.12 -52.33
CA GLU A 233 -11.26 15.71 -53.54
C GLU A 233 -12.07 14.69 -54.35
N ASP A 234 -12.67 13.71 -53.68
CA ASP A 234 -13.52 12.69 -54.33
C ASP A 234 -14.74 13.34 -55.02
N ILE A 235 -15.39 14.32 -54.38
CA ILE A 235 -16.51 15.09 -54.98
C ILE A 235 -16.01 15.89 -56.19
N TYR A 236 -14.88 16.59 -56.07
CA TYR A 236 -14.33 17.39 -57.16
C TYR A 236 -13.99 16.54 -58.39
N GLN A 237 -13.45 15.33 -58.19
CA GLN A 237 -13.19 14.39 -59.27
C GLN A 237 -14.46 13.83 -59.90
N LEU A 238 -15.54 13.68 -59.14
CA LEU A 238 -16.85 13.24 -59.64
C LEU A 238 -17.59 14.34 -60.40
N GLU A 239 -17.37 15.62 -60.07
CA GLU A 239 -17.99 16.75 -60.80
C GLU A 239 -17.27 17.10 -62.11
N HIS A 240 -15.99 16.77 -62.23
CA HIS A 240 -15.16 17.15 -63.38
C HIS A 240 -14.77 16.00 -64.32
N ASN A 241 -15.26 14.77 -64.07
CA ASN A 241 -15.19 13.62 -64.99
C ASN A 241 -16.60 13.16 -65.36
#